data_AF-A0A3N5QUI6-F1
#
_entry.id   AF-A0A3N5QUI6-F1
#
_cell.length_a   1.000
_cell.length_b   1.000
_cell.length_c   1.000
_cell.angle_alpha   90.00
_cell.angle_beta   90.00
_cell.angle_gamma   90.00
#
_symmetry.space_group_name_H-M   'P 1'
#
loop_
_entity.id
_entity.type
_entity.pdbx_description
1 polymer ?
#
loop_
_entity_poly.entity_id
_entity_poly.type
_entity_poly.pdbx_seq_one_letter_code
_entity_poly.pdbx_strand_id
1 'polypeptide(L)'
;NALKNPLAQLQLKITVKDVLESEMISDPLHKLDCSPVSDGCAAVIIAHESVAKKFKQKPVWIKGVSFCADSFFFGDRDLSRAKALTEAAKKAYAMAGIKNPKKEIDVAELYDAFTYQELMWLEEMGLVDDSMAGKLLEKGDFNIDGRLPVNASGGLLSGHPVIAAGLYSMAAVVRQIRGDAGGFQVKKAKTGLVQGLNGLGGQSHCVFILDKEK
;
A
#
# COMPACT_ATOMS: atom_id res chain seq x y z
N ASN A 1 4.92 9.16 -8.51
CA ASN A 1 4.73 9.61 -7.11
C ASN A 1 6.02 10.02 -6.40
N ALA A 2 7.06 9.19 -6.41
CA ALA A 2 8.31 9.38 -5.65
C ALA A 2 8.99 10.77 -5.75
N LEU A 3 8.99 11.42 -6.92
CA LEU A 3 9.56 12.77 -7.11
C LEU A 3 9.00 13.83 -6.15
N LYS A 4 7.79 13.62 -5.63
CA LYS A 4 7.10 14.55 -4.72
C LYS A 4 7.38 14.24 -3.24
N ASN A 5 8.03 13.13 -2.94
CA ASN A 5 8.35 12.68 -1.60
C ASN A 5 9.85 12.82 -1.31
N PRO A 6 10.27 13.76 -0.45
CA PRO A 6 11.68 13.95 -0.11
C PRO A 6 12.32 12.75 0.61
N LEU A 7 11.52 11.79 1.08
CA LEU A 7 12.00 10.58 1.77
C LEU A 7 12.19 9.38 0.83
N ALA A 8 11.77 9.46 -0.43
CA ALA A 8 11.96 8.37 -1.38
C ALA A 8 13.46 8.24 -1.74
N GLN A 9 13.99 7.01 -1.71
CA GLN A 9 15.37 6.74 -2.13
C GLN A 9 15.57 7.01 -3.62
N LEU A 10 14.62 6.54 -4.44
CA LEU A 10 14.62 6.69 -5.89
C LEU A 10 13.62 7.75 -6.32
N GLN A 11 14.10 8.98 -6.49
CA GLN A 11 13.34 10.10 -7.07
C GLN A 11 13.57 10.16 -8.59
N LEU A 12 13.26 9.07 -9.28
CA LEU A 12 13.54 8.94 -10.70
C LEU A 12 12.40 9.52 -11.55
N LYS A 13 12.78 10.23 -12.61
CA LYS A 13 11.86 10.65 -13.68
C LYS A 13 12.02 9.66 -14.84
N ILE A 14 11.23 8.59 -14.83
CA ILE A 14 11.27 7.50 -15.81
C ILE A 14 10.01 7.44 -16.66
N THR A 15 10.13 6.81 -17.81
CA THR A 15 9.08 6.50 -18.78
C THR A 15 8.84 4.98 -18.85
N VAL A 16 7.74 4.57 -19.49
CA VAL A 16 7.48 3.13 -19.75
C VAL A 16 8.62 2.51 -20.58
N LYS A 17 9.18 3.26 -21.53
CA LYS A 17 10.30 2.81 -22.35
C LYS A 17 11.52 2.49 -21.48
N ASP A 18 11.84 3.35 -20.52
CA ASP A 18 12.97 3.11 -19.60
C ASP A 18 12.79 1.81 -18.80
N VAL A 19 11.56 1.49 -18.40
CA VAL A 19 11.25 0.22 -17.70
C VAL A 19 11.50 -0.97 -18.62
N LEU A 20 10.91 -0.97 -19.81
CA LEU A 20 11.01 -2.07 -20.79
C LEU A 20 12.42 -2.27 -21.35
N GLU A 21 13.25 -1.21 -21.38
CA GLU A 21 14.65 -1.30 -21.83
C GLU A 21 15.65 -1.59 -20.70
N SER A 22 15.19 -1.59 -19.44
CA SER A 22 16.07 -1.93 -18.31
C SER A 22 16.42 -3.42 -18.30
N GLU A 23 17.45 -3.80 -17.55
CA GLU A 23 17.92 -5.19 -17.47
C GLU A 23 16.78 -6.15 -17.11
N MET A 24 16.57 -7.20 -17.90
CA MET A 24 15.61 -8.25 -17.55
C MET A 24 16.16 -9.09 -16.39
N ILE A 25 15.39 -9.20 -15.30
CA ILE A 25 15.80 -9.91 -14.09
C ILE A 25 15.22 -11.32 -14.07
N SER A 26 13.95 -11.45 -14.43
CA SER A 26 13.24 -12.72 -14.56
C SER A 26 12.06 -12.50 -15.47
N ASP A 27 11.94 -13.24 -16.56
CA ASP A 27 10.83 -13.08 -17.51
C ASP A 27 9.46 -13.02 -16.78
N PRO A 28 8.62 -11.98 -16.99
CA PRO A 28 8.81 -10.79 -17.86
C PRO A 28 9.28 -9.51 -17.12
N LEU A 29 9.72 -9.62 -15.86
CA LEU A 29 10.10 -8.50 -15.00
C LEU A 29 11.50 -7.95 -15.30
N HIS A 30 11.56 -6.64 -15.46
CA HIS A 30 12.79 -5.89 -15.63
C HIS A 30 13.28 -5.25 -14.32
N LYS A 31 14.48 -4.65 -14.34
CA LYS A 31 15.11 -4.06 -13.17
C LYS A 31 14.25 -2.97 -12.54
N LEU A 32 13.61 -2.14 -13.35
CA LEU A 32 12.72 -1.08 -12.87
C LEU A 32 11.32 -1.58 -12.49
N ASP A 33 11.01 -2.86 -12.71
CA ASP A 33 9.86 -3.52 -12.11
C ASP A 33 10.13 -4.00 -10.68
N CYS A 34 11.40 -4.01 -10.27
CA CYS A 34 11.84 -4.49 -8.96
C CYS A 34 12.14 -3.31 -8.03
N SER A 35 11.61 -3.35 -6.81
CA SER A 35 12.02 -2.43 -5.74
C SER A 35 13.53 -2.48 -5.46
N PRO A 36 14.16 -1.36 -5.07
CA PRO A 36 15.58 -1.33 -4.73
C PRO A 36 15.85 -1.97 -3.37
N VAL A 37 17.12 -2.29 -3.10
CA VAL A 37 17.59 -2.57 -1.75
C VAL A 37 17.74 -1.25 -1.00
N SER A 38 17.16 -1.17 0.20
CA SER A 38 17.10 0.06 0.99
C SER A 38 17.32 -0.19 2.47
N ASP A 39 18.06 0.71 3.10
CA ASP A 39 18.10 0.84 4.56
C ASP A 39 17.08 1.89 5.00
N GLY A 40 16.38 1.63 6.10
CA GLY A 40 15.38 2.56 6.62
C GLY A 40 14.78 2.11 7.94
N CYS A 41 14.23 3.07 8.67
CA CYS A 41 13.51 2.83 9.91
C CYS A 41 12.21 3.62 9.94
N ALA A 42 11.19 3.05 10.59
CA ALA A 42 9.95 3.74 10.89
C ALA A 42 9.50 3.36 12.30
N ALA A 43 8.92 4.34 13.01
CA ALA A 43 8.38 4.15 14.34
C ALA A 43 6.95 4.69 14.39
N VAL A 44 6.05 3.92 14.99
CA VAL A 44 4.65 4.30 15.19
C VAL A 44 4.36 4.26 16.69
N ILE A 45 3.76 5.32 17.21
CA ILE A 45 3.31 5.40 18.60
C ILE A 45 1.82 5.09 18.62
N ILE A 46 1.47 3.97 19.24
CA ILE A 46 0.08 3.56 19.46
C ILE A 46 -0.25 3.78 20.92
N ALA A 47 -1.40 4.39 21.20
CA ALA A 47 -1.85 4.66 22.55
C ALA A 47 -3.37 4.59 22.64
N HIS A 48 -3.88 4.33 23.84
CA HIS A 48 -5.31 4.45 24.11
C HIS A 48 -5.78 5.89 23.88
N GLU A 49 -7.05 6.07 23.53
CA GLU A 49 -7.67 7.38 23.26
C GLU A 49 -7.36 8.43 24.34
N SER A 50 -7.45 8.03 25.61
CA SER A 50 -7.21 8.93 26.75
C SER A 50 -5.78 9.47 26.82
N VAL A 51 -4.83 8.79 26.19
CA VAL A 51 -3.43 9.20 26.08
C VAL A 51 -3.19 9.91 24.75
N ALA A 52 -3.69 9.37 23.64
CA ALA A 52 -3.49 9.93 22.30
C ALA A 52 -3.99 11.37 22.18
N LYS A 53 -5.13 11.69 22.82
CA LYS A 53 -5.69 13.05 22.86
C LYS A 53 -4.86 14.09 23.63
N LYS A 54 -3.84 13.66 24.38
CA LYS A 54 -2.93 14.56 25.11
C LYS A 54 -1.82 15.13 24.22
N PHE A 55 -1.59 14.55 23.04
CA PHE A 55 -0.59 15.02 22.09
C PHE A 55 -1.13 16.14 21.20
N LYS A 56 -0.25 17.02 20.71
CA LYS A 56 -0.63 18.14 19.83
C LYS A 56 -1.12 17.65 18.46
N GLN A 57 -0.55 16.56 17.97
CA GLN A 57 -0.90 15.95 16.69
C GLN A 57 -2.27 15.30 16.78
N LYS A 58 -3.11 15.51 15.77
CA LYS A 58 -4.42 14.84 15.69
C LYS A 58 -4.20 13.32 15.61
N PRO A 59 -4.85 12.51 16.46
CA PRO A 59 -4.75 11.06 16.36
C PRO A 59 -5.35 10.58 15.05
N VAL A 60 -4.83 9.46 14.54
CA VAL A 60 -5.42 8.67 13.46
C VAL A 60 -5.83 7.35 14.08
N TRP A 61 -7.05 6.92 13.81
CA TRP A 61 -7.67 5.78 14.48
C TRP A 61 -7.46 4.51 13.69
N ILE A 62 -7.09 3.43 14.38
CA ILE A 62 -7.09 2.08 13.80
C ILE A 62 -8.53 1.56 13.90
N LYS A 63 -9.22 1.51 12.76
CA LYS A 63 -10.63 1.06 12.67
C LYS A 63 -10.73 -0.43 12.41
N GLY A 64 -9.72 -1.02 11.78
CA GLY A 64 -9.66 -2.45 11.51
C GLY A 64 -8.23 -2.90 11.29
N VAL A 65 -7.93 -4.12 11.73
CA VAL A 65 -6.63 -4.75 11.53
C VAL A 65 -6.82 -6.25 11.34
N SER A 66 -6.16 -6.83 10.35
CA SER A 66 -6.10 -8.27 10.21
C SER A 66 -4.74 -8.72 9.72
N PHE A 67 -4.39 -9.94 10.10
CA PHE A 67 -3.27 -10.69 9.57
C PHE A 67 -3.76 -12.07 9.15
N CYS A 68 -3.42 -12.49 7.94
CA CYS A 68 -3.69 -13.82 7.43
C CYS A 68 -2.44 -14.35 6.71
N ALA A 69 -2.26 -15.66 6.77
CA ALA A 69 -1.15 -16.35 6.12
C ALA A 69 -1.68 -17.55 5.32
N ASP A 70 -1.00 -17.84 4.23
CA ASP A 70 -1.19 -19.01 3.40
C ASP A 70 -0.09 -20.05 3.69
N SER A 71 -0.22 -21.22 3.06
CA SER A 71 0.73 -22.32 3.17
C SER A 71 2.16 -21.89 2.85
N PHE A 72 3.12 -22.45 3.59
CA PHE A 72 4.53 -22.14 3.41
C PHE A 72 5.06 -22.61 2.04
N PHE A 73 4.72 -23.84 1.66
CA PHE A 73 5.19 -24.43 0.42
C PHE A 73 4.46 -23.84 -0.80
N PHE A 74 5.21 -23.56 -1.87
CA PHE A 74 4.64 -23.02 -3.10
C PHE A 74 3.67 -23.98 -3.78
N GLY A 75 3.94 -25.30 -3.74
CA GLY A 75 3.11 -26.31 -4.37
C GLY A 75 1.68 -26.41 -3.79
N ASP A 76 1.47 -25.88 -2.58
CA ASP A 76 0.18 -25.87 -1.91
C ASP A 76 -0.63 -24.59 -2.18
N ARG A 77 -0.10 -23.67 -3.00
CA ARG A 77 -0.69 -22.35 -3.25
C ARG A 77 -1.02 -22.14 -4.73
N ASP A 78 -2.15 -21.51 -4.98
CA ASP A 78 -2.43 -20.87 -6.26
C ASP A 78 -1.77 -19.48 -6.27
N LEU A 79 -0.62 -19.38 -6.94
CA LEU A 79 0.14 -18.13 -7.03
C LEU A 79 -0.45 -17.09 -7.98
N SER A 80 -1.51 -17.44 -8.71
CA SER A 80 -2.29 -16.47 -9.49
C SER A 80 -3.27 -15.67 -8.62
N ARG A 81 -3.46 -16.08 -7.37
CA ARG A 81 -4.35 -15.46 -6.39
C ARG A 81 -3.63 -15.13 -5.09
N ALA A 82 -4.26 -14.31 -4.26
CA ALA A 82 -3.75 -13.87 -2.96
C ALA A 82 -4.75 -14.13 -1.84
N LYS A 83 -5.15 -15.39 -1.65
CA LYS A 83 -6.23 -15.75 -0.71
C LYS A 83 -6.02 -15.19 0.69
N ALA A 84 -4.78 -15.23 1.21
CA ALA A 84 -4.45 -14.63 2.50
C ALA A 84 -4.74 -13.11 2.54
N LEU A 85 -4.42 -12.37 1.47
CA LEU A 85 -4.74 -10.94 1.37
C LEU A 85 -6.24 -10.71 1.31
N THR A 86 -6.97 -11.47 0.49
CA THR A 86 -8.43 -11.39 0.37
C THR A 86 -9.10 -11.52 1.74
N GLU A 87 -8.66 -12.50 2.53
CA GLU A 87 -9.21 -12.76 3.87
C GLU A 87 -8.78 -11.70 4.90
N ALA A 88 -7.54 -11.21 4.84
CA ALA A 88 -7.08 -10.12 5.70
C ALA A 88 -7.89 -8.84 5.44
N ALA A 89 -8.10 -8.48 4.16
CA ALA A 89 -8.87 -7.31 3.77
C ALA A 89 -10.32 -7.40 4.24
N LYS A 90 -11.02 -8.50 3.97
CA LYS A 90 -12.41 -8.71 4.43
C LYS A 90 -12.56 -8.56 5.94
N LYS A 91 -11.65 -9.16 6.72
CA LYS A 91 -11.66 -9.05 8.19
C LYS A 91 -11.41 -7.61 8.66
N ALA A 92 -10.44 -6.92 8.06
CA ALA A 92 -10.14 -5.52 8.39
C ALA A 92 -11.32 -4.59 8.04
N TYR A 93 -11.95 -4.78 6.89
CA TYR A 93 -13.15 -4.04 6.50
C TYR A 93 -14.33 -4.31 7.44
N ALA A 94 -14.54 -5.57 7.82
CA ALA A 94 -15.61 -5.94 8.76
C ALA A 94 -15.43 -5.25 10.13
N MET A 95 -14.21 -5.20 10.65
CA MET A 95 -13.89 -4.46 11.89
C MET A 95 -14.11 -2.95 11.72
N ALA A 96 -13.73 -2.39 10.57
CA ALA A 96 -13.86 -0.97 10.28
C ALA A 96 -15.29 -0.54 9.92
N GLY A 97 -16.20 -1.48 9.69
CA GLY A 97 -17.57 -1.21 9.24
C GLY A 97 -17.71 -0.88 7.75
N ILE A 98 -16.64 -1.04 6.96
CA ILE A 98 -16.61 -0.75 5.52
C ILE A 98 -17.46 -1.77 4.77
N LYS A 99 -18.34 -1.30 3.88
CA LYS A 99 -19.23 -2.14 3.06
C LYS A 99 -18.83 -2.17 1.59
N ASN A 100 -18.31 -1.05 1.08
CA ASN A 100 -17.86 -0.88 -0.28
C ASN A 100 -16.47 -0.21 -0.29
N PRO A 101 -15.38 -0.99 -0.19
CA PRO A 101 -14.03 -0.44 -0.13
C PRO A 101 -13.67 0.40 -1.36
N LYS A 102 -14.27 0.13 -2.53
CA LYS A 102 -14.07 0.94 -3.76
C LYS A 102 -14.54 2.38 -3.62
N LYS A 103 -15.44 2.68 -2.67
CA LYS A 103 -15.98 4.03 -2.43
C LYS A 103 -15.54 4.62 -1.10
N GLU A 104 -15.17 3.78 -0.14
CA GLU A 104 -14.91 4.18 1.25
C GLU A 104 -13.41 4.27 1.59
N ILE A 105 -12.52 3.77 0.72
CA ILE A 105 -11.07 4.00 0.85
C ILE A 105 -10.67 5.19 -0.02
N ASP A 106 -10.06 6.20 0.61
CA ASP A 106 -9.62 7.44 -0.03
C ASP A 106 -8.16 7.39 -0.49
N VAL A 107 -7.32 6.57 0.18
CA VAL A 107 -5.90 6.41 -0.14
C VAL A 107 -5.44 5.02 0.27
N ALA A 108 -4.57 4.40 -0.51
CA ALA A 108 -3.99 3.10 -0.19
C ALA A 108 -2.47 3.12 -0.34
N GLU A 109 -1.74 2.57 0.63
CA GLU A 109 -0.32 2.25 0.49
C GLU A 109 -0.18 0.72 0.53
N LEU A 110 0.28 0.18 -0.60
CA LEU A 110 0.36 -1.25 -0.89
C LEU A 110 1.81 -1.73 -0.81
N TYR A 111 1.99 -3.04 -0.65
CA TYR A 111 3.32 -3.63 -0.64
C TYR A 111 3.70 -4.07 -2.06
N ASP A 112 4.17 -3.12 -2.86
CA ASP A 112 4.55 -3.25 -4.27
C ASP A 112 6.06 -3.53 -4.43
N ALA A 113 6.53 -4.69 -3.95
CA ALA A 113 7.94 -5.06 -4.14
C ALA A 113 8.26 -5.28 -5.63
N PHE A 114 7.25 -5.65 -6.42
CA PHE A 114 7.26 -5.76 -7.87
C PHE A 114 6.02 -5.09 -8.48
N THR A 115 6.14 -4.50 -9.67
CA THR A 115 5.06 -3.71 -10.32
C THR A 115 3.75 -4.49 -10.47
N TYR A 116 3.80 -5.76 -10.89
CA TYR A 116 2.59 -6.58 -11.07
C TYR A 116 1.79 -6.78 -9.77
N GLN A 117 2.47 -6.72 -8.62
CA GLN A 117 1.84 -6.96 -7.33
C GLN A 117 0.83 -5.87 -6.98
N GLU A 118 1.09 -4.61 -7.33
CA GLU A 118 0.15 -3.52 -7.09
C GLU A 118 -1.23 -3.83 -7.69
N LEU A 119 -1.24 -4.28 -8.95
CA LEU A 119 -2.47 -4.65 -9.66
C LEU A 119 -3.20 -5.83 -8.99
N MET A 120 -2.46 -6.90 -8.70
CA MET A 120 -3.00 -8.10 -8.06
C MET A 120 -3.57 -7.80 -6.67
N TRP A 121 -2.88 -6.99 -5.87
CA TRP A 121 -3.34 -6.62 -4.53
C TRP A 121 -4.61 -5.78 -4.57
N LEU A 122 -4.72 -4.84 -5.52
CA LEU A 122 -5.92 -4.00 -5.70
C LEU A 122 -7.16 -4.85 -5.95
N GLU A 123 -7.03 -5.86 -6.79
CA GLU A 123 -8.12 -6.79 -7.13
C GLU A 123 -8.47 -7.69 -5.93
N GLU A 124 -7.46 -8.27 -5.27
CA GLU A 124 -7.67 -9.20 -4.16
C GLU A 124 -8.22 -8.55 -2.89
N MET A 125 -7.92 -7.27 -2.67
CA MET A 125 -8.53 -6.49 -1.60
C MET A 125 -9.91 -5.91 -1.98
N GLY A 126 -10.39 -6.18 -3.20
CA GLY A 126 -11.69 -5.68 -3.69
C GLY A 126 -11.75 -4.16 -3.86
N LEU A 127 -10.61 -3.48 -3.98
CA LEU A 127 -10.52 -2.04 -4.24
C LEU A 127 -10.92 -1.70 -5.67
N VAL A 128 -10.82 -2.68 -6.56
CA VAL A 128 -11.35 -2.70 -7.93
C VAL A 128 -11.95 -4.07 -8.23
N ASP A 129 -12.64 -4.20 -9.37
CA ASP A 129 -13.11 -5.51 -9.83
C ASP A 129 -11.95 -6.38 -10.33
N ASP A 130 -12.14 -7.70 -10.24
CA ASP A 130 -11.20 -8.69 -10.75
C ASP A 130 -10.87 -8.42 -12.23
N SER A 131 -9.58 -8.52 -12.59
CA SER A 131 -9.07 -8.26 -13.94
C SER A 131 -9.32 -6.84 -14.48
N MET A 132 -9.59 -5.85 -13.62
CA MET A 132 -9.82 -4.46 -14.02
C MET A 132 -8.69 -3.51 -13.62
N ALA A 133 -7.75 -3.91 -12.76
CA ALA A 133 -6.71 -2.99 -12.26
C ALA A 133 -5.87 -2.40 -13.39
N GLY A 134 -5.42 -3.21 -14.36
CA GLY A 134 -4.62 -2.71 -15.50
C GLY A 134 -5.34 -1.62 -16.31
N LYS A 135 -6.63 -1.83 -16.64
CA LYS A 135 -7.44 -0.85 -17.39
C LYS A 135 -7.66 0.46 -16.62
N LEU A 136 -7.75 0.38 -15.30
CA LEU A 136 -7.93 1.54 -14.44
C LEU A 136 -6.61 2.29 -14.21
N LEU A 137 -5.49 1.56 -14.12
CA LEU A 137 -4.15 2.13 -14.11
C LEU A 137 -3.90 2.99 -15.36
N GLU A 138 -4.20 2.46 -16.54
CA GLU A 138 -4.06 3.20 -17.82
C GLU A 138 -4.89 4.49 -17.87
N LYS A 139 -6.04 4.51 -17.20
CA LYS A 139 -6.90 5.70 -17.09
C LYS A 139 -6.42 6.70 -16.03
N GLY A 140 -5.43 6.32 -15.23
CA GLY A 140 -4.90 7.14 -14.14
C GLY A 140 -5.74 7.10 -12.87
N ASP A 141 -6.61 6.10 -12.69
CA ASP A 141 -7.44 5.98 -11.49
C ASP A 141 -6.60 5.87 -10.20
N PHE A 142 -5.38 5.36 -10.31
CA PHE A 142 -4.44 5.18 -9.21
C PHE A 142 -3.44 6.31 -9.01
N ASN A 143 -3.45 7.31 -9.91
CA ASN A 143 -2.62 8.50 -9.77
C ASN A 143 -3.00 9.27 -8.50
N ILE A 144 -2.10 10.15 -8.04
CA ILE A 144 -2.31 10.96 -6.83
C ILE A 144 -3.59 11.82 -6.86
N ASP A 145 -4.09 12.14 -8.05
CA ASP A 145 -5.32 12.88 -8.33
C ASP A 145 -6.43 12.02 -8.94
N GLY A 146 -6.20 10.71 -9.06
CA GLY A 146 -7.17 9.72 -9.50
C GLY A 146 -8.25 9.40 -8.47
N ARG A 147 -9.09 8.42 -8.79
CA ARG A 147 -10.19 7.96 -7.91
C ARG A 147 -9.68 7.32 -6.62
N LEU A 148 -8.61 6.53 -6.70
CA LEU A 148 -7.94 5.91 -5.56
C LEU A 148 -6.45 6.18 -5.65
N PRO A 149 -5.93 7.25 -5.05
CA PRO A 149 -4.48 7.40 -4.95
C PRO A 149 -3.84 6.19 -4.27
N VAL A 150 -3.04 5.45 -5.04
CA VAL A 150 -2.27 4.30 -4.58
C VAL A 150 -0.80 4.71 -4.49
N ASN A 151 -0.14 4.33 -3.40
CA ASN A 151 1.30 4.54 -3.22
C ASN A 151 1.70 6.00 -3.49
N ALA A 152 0.92 6.94 -2.94
CA ALA A 152 1.18 8.38 -3.09
C ALA A 152 2.57 8.76 -2.57
N SER A 153 3.10 7.98 -1.61
CA SER A 153 4.48 8.07 -1.12
C SER A 153 5.56 7.81 -2.18
N GLY A 154 5.22 7.11 -3.27
CA GLY A 154 6.17 6.52 -4.21
C GLY A 154 6.21 5.00 -4.17
N GLY A 155 5.60 4.37 -3.15
CA GLY A 155 5.59 2.92 -2.99
C GLY A 155 6.98 2.35 -2.72
N LEU A 156 7.04 1.03 -2.59
CA LEU A 156 8.28 0.28 -2.35
C LEU A 156 9.16 0.23 -3.60
N LEU A 157 8.59 0.44 -4.80
CA LEU A 157 9.35 0.65 -6.03
C LEU A 157 10.31 1.86 -5.93
N SER A 158 10.05 2.80 -5.02
CA SER A 158 10.92 3.96 -4.79
C SER A 158 11.87 3.84 -3.58
N GLY A 159 11.77 2.75 -2.81
CA GLY A 159 12.55 2.50 -1.60
C GLY A 159 11.90 1.42 -0.74
N HIS A 160 12.64 0.36 -0.39
CA HIS A 160 12.08 -0.84 0.22
C HIS A 160 12.92 -1.37 1.41
N PRO A 161 12.79 -0.76 2.60
CA PRO A 161 13.34 -1.32 3.83
C PRO A 161 12.45 -2.47 4.31
N VAL A 162 12.68 -3.68 3.77
CA VAL A 162 11.79 -4.87 3.82
C VAL A 162 10.99 -5.01 5.13
N ILE A 163 11.68 -5.11 6.28
CA ILE A 163 11.01 -5.34 7.58
C ILE A 163 10.23 -4.12 8.07
N ALA A 164 10.66 -2.91 7.73
CA ALA A 164 10.03 -1.65 8.12
C ALA A 164 8.98 -1.15 7.11
N ALA A 165 8.88 -1.77 5.93
CA ALA A 165 8.09 -1.30 4.80
C ALA A 165 6.61 -1.06 5.17
N GLY A 166 5.97 -1.99 5.87
CA GLY A 166 4.58 -1.81 6.33
C GLY A 166 4.40 -0.61 7.29
N LEU A 167 5.40 -0.33 8.13
CA LEU A 167 5.39 0.83 9.04
C LEU A 167 5.66 2.14 8.29
N TYR A 168 6.49 2.10 7.24
CA TYR A 168 6.69 3.23 6.34
C TYR A 168 5.38 3.60 5.62
N SER A 169 4.69 2.61 5.05
CA SER A 169 3.37 2.77 4.43
C SER A 169 2.35 3.31 5.43
N MET A 170 2.36 2.81 6.67
CA MET A 170 1.51 3.33 7.74
C MET A 170 1.80 4.80 8.06
N ALA A 171 3.08 5.18 8.17
CA ALA A 171 3.47 6.56 8.40
C ALA A 171 3.02 7.48 7.23
N ALA A 172 3.14 7.01 5.99
CA ALA A 172 2.65 7.74 4.83
C ALA A 172 1.14 7.98 4.89
N VAL A 173 0.33 6.94 5.14
CA VAL A 173 -1.14 7.07 5.27
C VAL A 173 -1.54 7.98 6.44
N VAL A 174 -0.88 7.86 7.60
CA VAL A 174 -1.13 8.76 8.74
C VAL A 174 -0.91 10.22 8.34
N ARG A 175 0.15 10.51 7.56
CA ARG A 175 0.41 11.87 7.08
C ARG A 175 -0.65 12.36 6.10
N GLN A 176 -1.16 11.47 5.24
CA GLN A 176 -2.27 11.78 4.34
C GLN A 176 -3.51 12.20 5.13
N ILE A 177 -3.93 11.39 6.10
CA ILE A 177 -5.13 11.62 6.92
C ILE A 177 -5.01 12.89 7.77
N ARG A 178 -3.80 13.18 8.28
CA ARG A 178 -3.51 14.41 9.04
C ARG A 178 -3.48 15.66 8.18
N GLY A 179 -3.20 15.53 6.89
CA GLY A 179 -3.01 16.65 5.99
C GLY A 179 -1.59 17.24 6.03
N ASP A 180 -0.58 16.46 6.43
CA ASP A 180 0.83 16.87 6.56
C ASP A 180 1.78 16.03 5.69
N ALA A 181 1.27 15.45 4.59
CA ALA A 181 2.07 14.70 3.61
C ALA A 181 2.90 15.62 2.68
N GLY A 182 2.67 16.94 2.68
CA GLY A 182 3.47 17.89 1.91
C GLY A 182 3.32 17.70 0.40
N GLY A 183 4.43 17.53 -0.33
CA GLY A 183 4.44 17.46 -1.81
C GLY A 183 3.60 16.34 -2.41
N PHE A 184 3.32 15.29 -1.64
CA PHE A 184 2.55 14.13 -2.07
C PHE A 184 1.18 14.01 -1.36
N GLN A 185 0.61 15.13 -0.90
CA GLN A 185 -0.70 15.16 -0.25
C GLN A 185 -1.85 14.78 -1.21
N VAL A 186 -2.63 13.78 -0.81
CA VAL A 186 -3.89 13.36 -1.44
C VAL A 186 -5.02 14.27 -0.96
N LYS A 187 -5.90 14.66 -1.90
CA LYS A 187 -7.08 15.48 -1.59
C LYS A 187 -8.10 14.66 -0.81
N LYS A 188 -8.63 15.24 0.28
CA LYS A 188 -9.72 14.68 1.09
C LYS A 188 -9.44 13.29 1.71
N ALA A 189 -8.19 12.91 1.94
CA ALA A 189 -7.87 11.67 2.63
C ALA A 189 -8.49 11.65 4.05
N LYS A 190 -9.49 10.79 4.27
CA LYS A 190 -10.12 10.55 5.56
C LYS A 190 -9.88 9.11 6.01
N THR A 191 -10.13 8.15 5.12
CA THR A 191 -10.00 6.72 5.38
C THR A 191 -8.90 6.14 4.49
N GLY A 192 -7.88 5.56 5.12
CA GLY A 192 -6.71 5.01 4.44
C GLY A 192 -6.54 3.52 4.67
N LEU A 193 -6.06 2.82 3.65
CA LEU A 193 -5.67 1.41 3.72
C LEU A 193 -4.15 1.28 3.70
N VAL A 194 -3.63 0.40 4.55
CA VAL A 194 -2.21 0.02 4.57
C VAL A 194 -2.12 -1.49 4.44
N GLN A 195 -1.33 -1.96 3.47
CA GLN A 195 -0.96 -3.37 3.34
C GLN A 195 0.49 -3.57 3.79
N GLY A 196 0.72 -4.60 4.59
CA GLY A 196 2.04 -5.20 4.77
C GLY A 196 2.07 -6.62 4.21
N LEU A 197 3.25 -7.06 3.81
CA LEU A 197 3.50 -8.39 3.26
C LEU A 197 4.75 -8.98 3.90
N ASN A 198 4.73 -10.30 4.10
CA ASN A 198 5.89 -11.08 4.49
C ASN A 198 5.85 -12.47 3.83
N GLY A 199 7.03 -13.05 3.63
CA GLY A 199 7.19 -14.37 3.06
C GLY A 199 7.10 -14.41 1.54
N LEU A 200 7.58 -15.50 0.97
CA LEU A 200 7.79 -15.62 -0.48
C LEU A 200 6.46 -15.74 -1.24
N GLY A 201 6.34 -15.01 -2.34
CA GLY A 201 5.15 -15.05 -3.20
C GLY A 201 3.85 -14.65 -2.49
N GLY A 202 3.87 -13.62 -1.64
CA GLY A 202 2.67 -13.16 -0.93
C GLY A 202 2.14 -14.15 0.10
N GLN A 203 3.03 -14.77 0.87
CA GLN A 203 2.61 -15.81 1.82
C GLN A 203 1.74 -15.23 2.95
N SER A 204 2.10 -14.09 3.51
CA SER A 204 1.43 -13.51 4.67
C SER A 204 1.16 -12.04 4.45
N HIS A 205 -0.03 -11.60 4.83
CA HIS A 205 -0.50 -10.25 4.61
C HIS A 205 -1.07 -9.68 5.90
N CYS A 206 -0.75 -8.41 6.17
CA CYS A 206 -1.50 -7.61 7.13
C CYS A 206 -2.19 -6.45 6.42
N VAL A 207 -3.41 -6.13 6.87
CA VAL A 207 -4.19 -5.00 6.36
C VAL A 207 -4.65 -4.17 7.53
N PHE A 208 -4.39 -2.87 7.48
CA PHE A 208 -4.88 -1.88 8.43
C PHE A 208 -5.82 -0.90 7.73
N ILE A 209 -6.93 -0.58 8.39
CA ILE A 209 -7.80 0.53 8.05
C ILE A 209 -7.59 1.63 9.07
N LEU A 210 -7.15 2.79 8.58
CA LEU A 210 -6.90 3.97 9.36
C LEU A 210 -7.94 5.04 9.02
N ASP A 211 -8.42 5.78 10.02
CA ASP A 211 -9.43 6.83 9.80
C ASP A 211 -9.15 8.08 10.62
N LYS A 212 -9.58 9.22 10.10
CA LYS A 212 -9.59 10.51 10.80
C LYS A 212 -10.56 10.51 11.98
N GLU A 213 -11.66 9.77 11.86
CA GLU A 213 -12.73 9.67 12.83
C GLU A 213 -12.66 8.33 13.58
N LYS A 214 -13.22 8.33 14.79
CA LYS A 214 -13.13 7.20 15.73
C LYS A 214 -14.03 6.04 15.32
#